data_AF-A0A533XKW8-F1
#
_entry.id   AF-A0A533XKW8-F1
#
_cell.length_a   1.000
_cell.length_b   1.000
_cell.length_c   1.000
_cell.angle_alpha   90.00
_cell.angle_beta   90.00
_cell.angle_gamma   90.00
#
_symmetry.space_group_name_H-M   'P 1'
#
loop_
_entity.id
_entity.type
_entity.pdbx_description
1 polymer ?
#
loop_
_entity_poly.entity_id
_entity_poly.type
_entity_poly.pdbx_seq_one_letter_code
_entity_poly.pdbx_strand_id
1 'polypeptide(L)'
;DFTDAELDSYLASGESLGKAGAYAIQGAGRNLVAGFDGDYLAVVGLPLRAVAEGLAKLGCPVAVDVDRLYRERAVFNWRTFSP
;
A
#
# COMPACT_ATOMS: atom_id res chain seq x y z
N ASP A 1 -0.09 19.16 6.44
CA ASP A 1 -1.28 19.60 7.19
C ASP A 1 -2.49 19.57 6.27
N PHE A 2 -3.67 19.30 6.83
CA PHE A 2 -4.94 19.18 6.11
C PHE A 2 -5.94 20.18 6.67
N THR A 3 -6.81 20.70 5.81
CA THR A 3 -7.94 21.53 6.22
C THR A 3 -9.13 20.66 6.64
N ASP A 4 -10.02 21.20 7.47
CA ASP A 4 -11.25 20.51 7.86
C ASP A 4 -12.09 20.12 6.63
N ALA A 5 -12.15 20.98 5.61
CA ALA A 5 -12.87 20.69 4.37
C ALA A 5 -12.30 19.49 3.59
N GLU A 6 -10.97 19.32 3.57
CA GLU A 6 -10.32 18.15 2.94
C GLU A 6 -10.62 16.87 3.73
N LEU A 7 -10.60 16.94 5.07
CA LEU A 7 -10.91 15.81 5.93
C LEU A 7 -12.39 15.43 5.85
N ASP A 8 -13.30 16.39 5.87
CA ASP A 8 -14.75 16.15 5.71
C ASP A 8 -15.08 15.49 4.38
N SER A 9 -14.45 15.96 3.30
CA SER A 9 -14.57 15.34 1.97
C SER A 9 -14.07 13.90 1.96
N TYR A 10 -12.95 13.63 2.63
CA TYR A 10 -12.43 12.27 2.76
C TYR A 10 -13.35 11.36 3.58
N LEU A 11 -13.83 11.83 4.73
CA LEU A 11 -14.73 11.07 5.61
C LEU A 11 -16.06 10.78 4.92
N ALA A 12 -16.58 11.71 4.11
CA ALA A 12 -17.79 11.51 3.31
C ALA A 12 -17.67 10.38 2.28
N SER A 13 -16.44 9.99 1.87
CA SER A 13 -16.22 8.83 1.00
C SER A 13 -16.51 7.49 1.68
N GLY A 14 -16.52 7.45 3.02
CA GLY A 14 -16.65 6.22 3.81
C GLY A 14 -15.43 5.30 3.79
N GLU A 15 -14.37 5.63 3.04
CA GLU A 15 -13.18 4.77 2.91
C GLU A 15 -12.45 4.56 4.23
N SER A 16 -12.55 5.52 5.16
CA SER A 16 -11.96 5.45 6.50
C SER A 16 -12.53 4.31 7.35
N LEU A 17 -13.75 3.86 7.06
CA LEU A 17 -14.44 2.84 7.86
C LEU A 17 -13.76 1.48 7.71
N GLY A 18 -13.46 0.84 8.85
CA GLY A 18 -12.82 -0.47 8.87
C GLY A 18 -11.34 -0.46 8.48
N LYS A 19 -10.69 0.71 8.43
CA LYS A 19 -9.25 0.85 8.17
C LYS A 19 -8.49 1.19 9.43
N ALA A 20 -7.37 0.51 9.65
CA ALA A 20 -6.44 0.89 10.71
C ALA A 20 -5.92 2.31 10.42
N GLY A 21 -5.97 3.20 11.42
CA GLY A 21 -5.59 4.61 11.24
C GLY A 21 -6.57 5.43 10.39
N ALA A 22 -7.75 4.88 10.05
CA ALA A 22 -8.81 5.56 9.32
C ALA A 22 -8.42 6.05 7.92
N TYR A 23 -7.41 5.46 7.26
CA TYR A 23 -7.07 5.77 5.87
C TYR A 23 -6.69 4.54 5.05
N ALA A 24 -6.73 4.64 3.71
CA ALA A 24 -6.22 3.63 2.80
C ALA A 24 -5.30 4.24 1.73
N ILE A 25 -4.02 3.83 1.71
CA ILE A 25 -2.99 4.39 0.80
C ILE A 25 -3.29 4.10 -0.69
N GLN A 26 -4.01 3.02 -0.98
CA GLN A 26 -4.38 2.60 -2.34
C GLN A 26 -5.58 3.38 -2.90
N GLY A 27 -6.30 4.12 -2.06
CA GLY A 27 -7.59 4.72 -2.38
C GLY A 27 -7.57 6.25 -2.40
N ALA A 28 -8.65 6.88 -1.92
CA ALA A 28 -8.75 8.32 -1.75
C ALA A 28 -7.83 8.84 -0.62
N GLY A 29 -7.59 8.01 0.39
CA GLY A 29 -6.70 8.30 1.51
C GLY A 29 -5.24 8.51 1.11
N ARG A 30 -4.86 8.18 -0.14
CA ARG A 30 -3.55 8.53 -0.72
C ARG A 30 -3.26 10.03 -0.65
N ASN A 31 -4.29 10.87 -0.74
CA ASN A 31 -4.13 12.33 -0.69
C ASN A 31 -3.75 12.82 0.71
N LEU A 32 -3.92 11.97 1.73
CA LEU A 32 -3.52 12.24 3.11
C LEU A 32 -2.09 11.76 3.41
N VAL A 33 -1.38 11.20 2.43
CA VAL A 33 -0.06 10.60 2.61
C VAL A 33 0.97 11.45 1.88
N ALA A 34 1.85 12.13 2.62
CA ALA A 34 2.93 12.91 2.04
C ALA A 34 4.04 12.04 1.40
N GLY A 35 4.18 10.80 1.88
CA GLY A 35 5.17 9.83 1.41
C GLY A 35 5.22 8.63 2.35
N PHE A 36 6.06 7.66 2.04
CA PHE A 36 6.33 6.51 2.91
C PHE A 36 7.81 6.12 2.79
N ASP A 37 8.32 5.43 3.80
CA ASP A 37 9.65 4.81 3.78
C ASP A 37 9.50 3.30 4.05
N GLY A 38 10.15 2.47 3.24
CA GLY A 38 10.06 1.00 3.32
C GLY A 38 9.25 0.33 2.20
N ASP A 39 8.49 -0.72 2.53
CA ASP A 39 7.77 -1.57 1.57
C ASP A 39 6.30 -1.15 1.42
N TYR A 40 5.95 -0.60 0.25
CA TYR A 40 4.58 -0.22 -0.08
C TYR A 40 3.58 -1.37 0.04
N LEU A 41 3.95 -2.59 -0.39
CA LEU A 41 3.04 -3.73 -0.31
C LEU A 41 2.85 -4.19 1.14
N ALA A 42 3.83 -3.95 2.02
CA ALA A 42 3.63 -4.11 3.45
C ALA A 42 2.58 -3.11 3.99
N VAL A 43 2.61 -1.85 3.55
CA VAL A 43 1.59 -0.84 3.92
C VAL A 43 0.20 -1.24 3.42
N VAL A 44 0.09 -1.80 2.21
CA VAL A 44 -1.17 -2.33 1.68
C VAL A 44 -1.64 -3.58 2.44
N GLY A 45 -0.73 -4.32 3.07
CA GLY A 45 -1.02 -5.42 4.00
C GLY A 45 -0.42 -6.77 3.62
N LEU A 46 0.40 -6.87 2.56
CA LEU A 46 1.05 -8.12 2.16
C LEU A 46 2.48 -7.89 1.61
N PRO A 47 3.53 -8.02 2.44
CA PRO A 47 4.92 -7.83 2.03
C PRO A 47 5.41 -9.01 1.17
N LEU A 48 5.20 -8.95 -0.14
CA LEU A 48 5.41 -10.09 -1.03
C LEU A 48 6.83 -10.67 -1.00
N ARG A 49 7.88 -9.85 -0.85
CA ARG A 49 9.26 -10.36 -0.69
C ARG A 49 9.39 -11.25 0.54
N ALA A 50 9.01 -10.73 1.70
CA ALA A 50 9.09 -11.46 2.96
C ALA A 50 8.21 -12.71 2.96
N VAL A 51 7.01 -12.63 2.35
CA VAL A 51 6.11 -13.77 2.20
C VAL A 51 6.71 -14.83 1.27
N ALA A 52 7.26 -14.45 0.12
CA ALA A 52 7.88 -15.39 -0.81
C ALA A 52 9.10 -16.08 -0.20
N GLU A 53 9.94 -15.34 0.52
CA GLU A 53 11.06 -15.92 1.29
C GLU A 53 10.58 -16.90 2.37
N GLY A 54 9.51 -16.55 3.09
CA GLY A 54 8.92 -17.41 4.11
C GLY A 54 8.34 -18.70 3.52
N LEU A 55 7.59 -18.60 2.42
CA LEU A 55 7.02 -19.76 1.72
C LEU A 55 8.11 -20.67 1.16
N ALA A 56 9.16 -20.11 0.57
CA ALA A 56 10.30 -20.87 0.07
C ALA A 56 10.98 -21.70 1.18
N LYS A 57 11.14 -21.12 2.39
CA LYS A 57 11.69 -21.83 3.56
C LYS A 57 10.81 -23.00 4.02
N LEU A 58 9.50 -22.95 3.74
CA LEU A 58 8.55 -24.03 4.02
C LEU A 58 8.42 -25.04 2.87
N GLY A 59 9.25 -24.94 1.83
CA GLY A 59 9.20 -25.82 0.66
C GLY A 59 8.09 -25.46 -0.34
N CYS A 60 7.51 -24.26 -0.25
CA CYS A 60 6.51 -23.76 -1.18
C CYS A 60 7.09 -22.58 -1.99
N PRO A 61 7.85 -22.84 -3.07
CA PRO A 61 8.43 -21.77 -3.87
C PRO A 61 7.35 -20.97 -4.61
N VAL A 62 7.48 -19.65 -4.60
CA VAL A 62 6.61 -18.76 -5.37
C VAL A 62 7.10 -18.72 -6.82
N ALA A 63 6.26 -19.16 -7.76
CA ALA A 63 6.60 -19.22 -9.20
C ALA A 63 6.57 -17.85 -9.91
N VAL A 64 6.05 -16.81 -9.25
CA VAL A 64 5.95 -15.45 -9.79
C VAL A 64 7.24 -14.69 -9.51
N ASP A 65 7.73 -13.92 -10.50
CA ASP A 65 8.84 -12.98 -10.31
C ASP A 65 8.39 -11.80 -9.44
N VAL A 66 8.55 -11.95 -8.13
CA VAL A 66 8.23 -10.90 -7.15
C VAL A 66 9.11 -9.67 -7.36
N ASP A 67 10.40 -9.86 -7.69
CA ASP A 67 11.31 -8.75 -7.89
C ASP A 67 10.89 -7.84 -9.04
N ARG A 68 10.37 -8.43 -10.12
CA ARG A 68 9.79 -7.68 -11.24
C ARG A 68 8.64 -6.77 -10.78
N LEU A 69 7.74 -7.26 -9.92
CA LEU A 69 6.65 -6.44 -9.40
C LEU A 69 7.15 -5.23 -8.61
N TYR A 70 8.19 -5.40 -7.79
CA TYR A 70 8.82 -4.31 -7.03
C TYR A 70 9.59 -3.32 -7.93
N ARG A 71 10.20 -3.81 -9.03
CA ARG A 71 10.87 -2.95 -10.01
C ARG A 71 9.86 -2.14 -10.82
N GLU A 72 8.80 -2.79 -11.31
CA GLU A 72 7.82 -2.16 -12.19
C GLU A 72 6.80 -1.30 -11.42
N ARG A 73 6.55 -1.61 -10.15
CA ARG A 73 5.58 -0.92 -9.28
C ARG A 73 4.20 -0.79 -9.92
N ALA A 74 3.81 -1.76 -10.74
CA ALA A 74 2.64 -1.67 -11.62
C ALA A 74 1.29 -1.99 -10.93
N VAL A 75 1.31 -2.30 -9.64
CA VAL A 75 0.13 -2.68 -8.86
C VAL A 75 -0.40 -1.50 -8.06
N PHE A 76 -1.73 -1.43 -7.95
CA PHE A 76 -2.43 -0.35 -7.27
C PHE A 76 -1.99 1.03 -7.78
N ASN A 77 -1.76 1.97 -6.87
CA ASN A 77 -1.31 3.33 -7.15
C ASN A 77 0.15 3.55 -6.71
N TRP A 78 0.98 2.50 -6.61
CA TRP A 78 2.33 2.61 -6.07
C TRP A 78 3.18 3.67 -6.79
N ARG A 79 3.06 3.80 -8.11
CA ARG A 79 3.79 4.83 -8.89
C ARG A 79 3.49 6.26 -8.46
N THR A 80 2.35 6.53 -7.83
CA THR A 80 1.99 7.87 -7.30
C THR A 80 2.95 8.35 -6.21
N PHE A 81 3.60 7.43 -5.51
CA PHE A 81 4.51 7.72 -4.40
C PHE A 81 5.98 7.50 -4.76
N SER A 82 6.27 7.20 -6.03
CA SER A 82 7.65 7.14 -6.52
C SER A 82 8.07 8.56 -6.93
N PRO A 83 9.30 9.00 -6.60
CA PRO A 83 9.82 10.27 -7.11
C PRO A 83 9.88 10.29 -8.64
#